data_AF-A0A7X6JYS5-F1
#
_entry.id   AF-A0A7X6JYS5-F1
#
_cell.length_a   1.000
_cell.length_b   1.000
_cell.length_c   1.000
_cell.angle_alpha   90.00
_cell.angle_beta   90.00
_cell.angle_gamma   90.00
#
_symmetry.space_group_name_H-M   'P 1'
#
loop_
_entity.id
_entity.type
_entity.pdbx_description
1 polymer ?
#
loop_
_entity_poly.entity_id
_entity_poly.type
_entity_poly.pdbx_seq_one_letter_code
_entity_poly.pdbx_strand_id
1 'polypeptide(L)'
;MKYIPVLAVGALAAVATPAAADVNVMLGGTVTFGANRGTELGVSLRLLENNRRDESTLGAGVTYFPQSNTVGIDVFAGYLMDHSVFGLGYDLVQGTPVMSFGYVDTEE
;
A
#
# COMPACT_ATOMS: atom_id res chain seq x y z
N MET A 1 33.64 -41.43 -11.29
CA MET A 1 34.11 -40.45 -10.30
C MET A 1 33.36 -39.15 -10.57
N LYS A 2 32.64 -38.65 -9.57
CA LYS A 2 31.59 -37.62 -9.65
C LYS A 2 32.18 -36.31 -9.15
N TYR A 3 32.26 -35.27 -9.97
CA TYR A 3 32.70 -33.93 -9.56
C TYR A 3 31.49 -32.99 -9.54
N ILE A 4 31.19 -32.44 -8.37
CA ILE A 4 30.08 -31.54 -8.09
C ILE A 4 30.55 -30.11 -8.42
N PRO A 5 29.79 -29.30 -9.18
CA PRO A 5 30.11 -27.89 -9.35
C PRO A 5 29.74 -27.13 -8.06
N VAL A 6 30.72 -26.46 -7.46
CA VAL A 6 30.51 -25.58 -6.31
C VAL A 6 29.83 -24.29 -6.80
N LEU A 7 28.54 -24.19 -6.50
CA LEU A 7 27.74 -22.97 -6.58
C LEU A 7 28.29 -21.92 -5.61
N ALA A 8 28.92 -20.87 -6.14
CA ALA A 8 29.18 -19.65 -5.38
C ALA A 8 27.89 -18.81 -5.34
N VAL A 9 26.99 -19.12 -4.40
CA VAL A 9 25.88 -18.24 -4.06
C VAL A 9 26.44 -17.13 -3.18
N GLY A 10 26.74 -15.99 -3.79
CA GLY A 10 27.02 -14.75 -3.07
C GLY A 10 25.77 -14.32 -2.34
N ALA A 11 25.70 -14.63 -1.05
CA ALA A 11 24.69 -14.10 -0.14
C ALA A 11 24.94 -12.60 0.05
N LEU A 12 24.38 -11.78 -0.84
CA LEU A 12 24.19 -10.36 -0.57
C LEU A 12 23.01 -10.23 0.38
N ALA A 13 23.24 -10.55 1.67
CA ALA A 13 22.35 -10.18 2.74
C ALA A 13 22.47 -8.66 2.91
N ALA A 14 21.76 -7.92 2.05
CA ALA A 14 21.41 -6.55 2.32
C ALA A 14 20.53 -6.58 3.59
N VAL A 15 21.17 -6.43 4.74
CA VAL A 15 20.52 -5.91 5.94
C VAL A 15 20.07 -4.50 5.59
N ALA A 16 18.91 -4.42 4.93
CA ALA A 16 18.13 -3.20 4.89
C ALA A 16 17.76 -2.93 6.34
N THR A 17 18.53 -2.07 7.01
CA THR A 17 17.99 -1.32 8.14
C THR A 17 16.65 -0.77 7.66
N PRO A 18 15.54 -0.96 8.39
CA PRO A 18 14.38 -0.13 8.11
C PRO A 18 14.92 1.28 8.29
N ALA A 19 15.09 2.00 7.18
CA ALA A 19 15.13 3.44 7.26
C ALA A 19 13.88 3.76 8.09
N ALA A 20 14.05 4.52 9.16
CA ALA A 20 12.94 5.04 9.93
C ALA A 20 12.18 6.00 9.00
N ALA A 21 11.45 5.42 8.05
CA ALA A 21 10.33 6.05 7.42
C ALA A 21 9.43 6.49 8.57
N ASP A 22 9.00 7.73 8.57
CA ASP A 22 8.00 8.24 9.50
C ASP A 22 6.68 7.55 9.15
N VAL A 23 6.59 6.28 9.56
CA VAL A 23 5.51 5.39 9.18
C VAL A 23 4.24 5.96 9.76
N ASN A 24 3.32 6.32 8.87
CA ASN A 24 2.07 6.91 9.25
C ASN A 24 0.90 5.97 8.95
N VAL A 25 -0.21 6.17 9.63
CA VAL A 25 -1.41 5.38 9.44
C VAL A 25 -2.48 6.24 8.79
N MET A 26 -2.98 5.77 7.66
CA MET A 26 -4.15 6.31 6.99
C MET A 26 -5.38 5.50 7.37
N LEU A 27 -6.47 6.20 7.71
CA LEU A 27 -7.81 5.64 7.77
C LEU A 27 -8.70 6.35 6.75
N GLY A 28 -9.33 5.61 5.86
CA GLY A 28 -10.05 6.23 4.75
C GLY A 28 -11.13 5.39 4.09
N GLY A 29 -11.76 6.01 3.11
CA GLY A 29 -12.66 5.37 2.17
C GLY A 29 -11.90 4.94 0.92
N THR A 30 -12.26 3.78 0.40
CA THR A 30 -11.71 3.22 -0.83
C THR A 30 -12.83 2.84 -1.77
N VAL A 31 -12.63 3.09 -3.05
CA VAL A 31 -13.56 2.70 -4.11
C VAL A 31 -12.82 1.89 -5.18
N THR A 32 -13.36 0.74 -5.54
CA THR A 32 -12.86 -0.04 -6.69
C THR A 32 -13.40 0.55 -7.98
N PHE A 33 -12.59 0.52 -9.04
CA PHE A 33 -13.02 0.91 -10.38
C PHE A 33 -12.41 -0.01 -11.43
N GLY A 34 -13.04 -0.11 -12.61
CA GLY A 34 -12.53 -0.92 -13.73
C GLY A 34 -13.57 -1.83 -14.35
N ALA A 35 -13.30 -2.32 -15.56
CA ALA A 35 -14.27 -3.08 -16.36
C ALA A 35 -14.57 -4.50 -15.84
N ASN A 36 -13.70 -5.06 -14.99
CA ASN A 36 -13.79 -6.45 -14.55
C ASN A 36 -14.57 -6.66 -13.23
N ARG A 37 -14.95 -5.58 -12.54
CA ARG A 37 -15.78 -5.62 -11.31
C ARG A 37 -16.65 -4.39 -11.19
N GLY A 38 -17.77 -4.53 -10.48
CA GLY A 38 -18.60 -3.40 -10.10
C GLY A 38 -17.86 -2.45 -9.15
N THR A 39 -18.30 -1.20 -9.10
CA THR A 39 -17.83 -0.22 -8.11
C THR A 39 -18.26 -0.64 -6.71
N GLU A 40 -17.30 -0.95 -5.86
CA GLU A 40 -17.50 -1.28 -4.45
C GLU A 40 -16.86 -0.20 -3.58
N LEU A 41 -17.57 0.18 -2.52
CA LEU A 41 -17.03 1.05 -1.47
C LEU A 41 -16.49 0.19 -0.34
N GLY A 42 -15.34 0.58 0.20
CA GLY A 42 -14.67 -0.08 1.31
C GLY A 42 -14.07 0.90 2.30
N VAL A 43 -13.73 0.39 3.48
CA VAL A 43 -13.00 1.12 4.52
C VAL A 43 -11.56 0.61 4.52
N SER A 44 -10.60 1.50 4.35
CA SER A 44 -9.18 1.17 4.27
C SER A 44 -8.40 1.64 5.49
N LEU A 45 -7.45 0.80 5.88
CA LEU A 45 -6.43 1.11 6.86
C LEU A 45 -5.06 0.82 6.23
N ARG A 46 -4.23 1.84 6.11
CA ARG A 46 -2.95 1.75 5.39
C ARG A 46 -1.80 2.31 6.18
N LEU A 47 -0.65 1.70 5.98
CA LEU A 47 0.63 2.24 6.41
C LEU A 47 1.23 3.02 5.25
N LEU A 48 1.66 4.23 5.52
CA LEU A 48 2.32 5.12 4.57
C LEU A 48 3.79 5.25 4.94
N GLU A 49 4.66 5.30 3.94
CA GLU A 49 6.11 5.49 4.09
C GLU A 49 6.47 6.93 4.49
N ASN A 50 5.58 7.88 4.20
CA ASN A 50 5.81 9.30 4.45
C ASN A 50 4.63 9.92 5.20
N ASN A 51 4.93 10.93 6.02
CA ASN A 51 3.99 11.76 6.76
C ASN A 51 4.09 13.26 6.42
N ARG A 52 5.02 13.68 5.55
CA ARG A 52 5.21 15.10 5.22
C ARG A 52 4.11 15.64 4.31
N ARG A 53 3.60 16.81 4.65
CA ARG A 53 2.64 17.54 3.82
C ARG A 53 3.24 17.88 2.44
N ASP A 54 2.39 17.90 1.42
CA ASP A 54 2.72 18.26 0.04
C ASP A 54 3.78 17.35 -0.60
N GLU A 55 3.92 16.12 -0.09
CA GLU A 55 4.83 15.12 -0.61
C GLU A 55 4.09 13.87 -1.12
N SER A 56 4.69 13.20 -2.10
CA SER A 56 4.21 11.90 -2.55
C SER A 56 4.48 10.84 -1.48
N THR A 57 3.59 9.88 -1.37
CA THR A 57 3.70 8.77 -0.43
C THR A 57 3.37 7.46 -1.10
N LEU A 58 4.03 6.41 -0.63
CA LEU A 58 3.71 5.03 -0.97
C LEU A 58 3.20 4.35 0.29
N GLY A 59 2.29 3.41 0.12
CA GLY A 59 1.71 2.70 1.22
C GLY A 59 1.24 1.32 0.86
N ALA A 60 1.00 0.53 1.89
CA ALA A 60 0.37 -0.76 1.77
C ALA A 60 -0.61 -0.94 2.94
N GLY A 61 -1.68 -1.67 2.71
CA GLY A 61 -2.64 -1.90 3.77
C GLY A 61 -3.74 -2.84 3.39
N VAL A 62 -4.81 -2.75 4.17
CA VAL A 62 -5.98 -3.60 4.05
C VAL A 62 -7.22 -2.76 3.85
N THR A 63 -8.14 -3.28 3.05
CA THR A 63 -9.43 -2.65 2.79
C THR A 63 -10.54 -3.65 3.04
N TYR A 64 -11.51 -3.31 3.87
CA TYR A 64 -12.71 -4.10 4.09
C TYR A 64 -13.84 -3.61 3.19
N PHE A 65 -14.40 -4.51 2.38
CA PHE A 65 -15.50 -4.26 1.47
C PHE A 65 -16.79 -4.87 2.03
N PRO A 66 -17.68 -4.06 2.64
CA PRO A 66 -18.91 -4.56 3.26
C PRO A 66 -19.91 -5.15 2.27
N GLN A 67 -19.89 -4.71 1.00
CA GLN A 67 -20.83 -5.21 -0.03
C GLN A 67 -20.56 -6.67 -0.40
N SER A 68 -19.28 -7.04 -0.52
CA SER A 68 -18.82 -8.39 -0.84
C SER A 68 -18.37 -9.19 0.39
N ASN A 69 -18.43 -8.59 1.59
CA ASN A 69 -17.93 -9.15 2.85
C ASN A 69 -16.51 -9.71 2.73
N THR A 70 -15.64 -8.97 2.04
CA THR A 70 -14.28 -9.41 1.69
C THR A 70 -13.24 -8.41 2.22
N VAL A 71 -12.06 -8.92 2.60
CA VAL A 71 -10.90 -8.10 2.94
C VAL A 71 -9.88 -8.18 1.79
N GLY A 72 -9.53 -7.03 1.26
CA GLY A 72 -8.47 -6.83 0.28
C GLY A 72 -7.15 -6.44 0.94
N ILE A 73 -6.06 -6.73 0.24
CA ILE A 73 -4.71 -6.23 0.56
C ILE A 73 -4.27 -5.42 -0.65
N ASP A 74 -3.90 -4.17 -0.43
CA ASP A 74 -3.58 -3.26 -1.51
C ASP A 74 -2.24 -2.55 -1.31
N VAL A 75 -1.66 -2.17 -2.45
CA VAL A 75 -0.56 -1.21 -2.53
C VAL A 75 -1.12 0.11 -3.03
N PHE A 76 -0.62 1.21 -2.50
CA PHE A 76 -1.15 2.55 -2.69
C PHE A 76 -0.03 3.53 -3.00
N ALA A 77 -0.30 4.44 -3.92
CA ALA A 77 0.54 5.60 -4.20
C ALA A 77 -0.35 6.84 -4.21
N GLY A 78 0.04 7.85 -3.45
CA GLY A 78 -0.79 9.03 -3.28
C GLY A 78 0.02 10.27 -2.96
N TYR A 79 -0.72 11.35 -2.69
CA TYR A 79 -0.19 12.64 -2.31
C TYR A 79 -0.77 13.05 -0.96
N LEU A 80 0.13 13.44 -0.05
CA LEU A 80 -0.20 13.94 1.27
C LEU A 80 -0.57 15.42 1.17
N MET A 81 -1.71 15.78 1.74
CA MET A 81 -2.24 17.13 1.88
C MET A 81 -2.39 17.43 3.39
N ASP A 82 -2.89 18.62 3.75
CA ASP A 82 -3.17 18.96 5.15
C ASP A 82 -4.06 17.91 5.84
N HIS A 83 -3.44 17.07 6.67
CA HIS A 83 -4.02 15.95 7.41
C HIS A 83 -4.84 14.96 6.55
N SER A 84 -4.56 14.89 5.26
CA SER A 84 -5.37 14.12 4.31
C SER A 84 -4.47 13.46 3.28
N VAL A 85 -4.93 12.35 2.71
CA VAL A 85 -4.22 11.68 1.63
C VAL A 85 -5.20 11.26 0.55
N PHE A 86 -4.81 11.49 -0.70
CA PHE A 86 -5.55 11.04 -1.87
C PHE A 86 -4.61 10.25 -2.77
N GLY A 87 -5.12 9.19 -3.38
CA GLY A 87 -4.31 8.47 -4.35
C GLY A 87 -5.01 7.28 -4.98
N LEU A 88 -4.21 6.54 -5.72
CA LEU A 88 -4.61 5.35 -6.45
C LEU A 88 -3.79 4.16 -5.95
N GLY A 89 -4.37 2.99 -6.06
CA GLY A 89 -3.74 1.75 -5.65
C GLY A 89 -4.23 0.57 -6.45
N TYR A 90 -3.77 -0.60 -6.05
CA TYR A 90 -4.16 -1.85 -6.65
C TYR A 90 -4.36 -2.90 -5.56
N ASP A 91 -5.58 -3.44 -5.48
CA ASP A 91 -5.91 -4.54 -4.59
C ASP A 91 -5.36 -5.85 -5.20
N LEU A 92 -4.38 -6.43 -4.52
CA LEU A 92 -3.67 -7.64 -4.93
C LEU A 92 -4.52 -8.91 -4.73
N VAL A 93 -5.47 -8.88 -3.81
CA VAL A 93 -6.39 -10.01 -3.55
C VAL A 93 -7.46 -10.05 -4.64
N GLN A 94 -7.97 -8.88 -5.00
CA GLN A 94 -9.08 -8.74 -5.94
C GLN A 94 -8.64 -8.52 -7.38
N GLY A 95 -7.37 -8.18 -7.61
CA GLY A 95 -6.83 -7.86 -8.93
C GLY A 95 -7.49 -6.64 -9.57
N THR A 96 -7.91 -5.66 -8.76
CA THR A 96 -8.71 -4.51 -9.22
C THR A 96 -8.04 -3.20 -8.78
N PRO A 97 -7.99 -2.17 -9.64
CA PRO A 97 -7.48 -0.87 -9.24
C PRO A 97 -8.47 -0.19 -8.28
N VAL A 98 -7.91 0.54 -7.33
CA VAL A 98 -8.65 1.22 -6.27
C VAL A 98 -8.26 2.69 -6.20
N MET A 99 -9.22 3.54 -5.88
CA MET A 99 -9.01 4.94 -5.54
C MET A 99 -9.31 5.10 -4.07
N SER A 100 -8.57 5.95 -3.38
CA SER A 100 -8.82 6.14 -1.95
C SER A 100 -8.53 7.55 -1.49
N PHE A 101 -9.29 7.92 -0.47
CA PHE A 101 -9.16 9.18 0.23
C PHE A 101 -9.32 8.92 1.72
N GLY A 102 -8.48 9.53 2.54
CA GLY A 102 -8.51 9.29 3.96
C GLY A 102 -7.81 10.36 4.77
N TYR A 103 -7.99 10.25 6.07
CA TYR A 103 -7.30 11.03 7.07
C TYR A 103 -5.96 10.38 7.39
N VAL A 104 -4.94 11.21 7.58
CA VAL A 104 -3.60 10.83 8.00
C VAL A 104 -3.02 12.01 8.79
N ASP A 105 -2.21 11.74 9.81
CA ASP A 105 -1.64 12.79 10.65
C ASP A 105 -0.37 13.38 10.02
N THR A 106 -0.48 14.40 9.17
CA THR A 106 0.68 14.94 8.44
C THR A 106 1.47 15.97 9.25
N GLU A 107 2.79 15.95 9.11
CA GLU A 107 3.70 16.94 9.69
C GLU A 107 4.15 17.97 8.63
N GLU A 108 4.59 19.16 9.09
CA GLU A 108 5.10 20.25 8.23
C GLU A 108 6.50 19.99 7.66
#